data_AF-A0A662VAU9-F1
#
_entry.id   AF-A0A662VAU9-F1
#
_cell.length_a   1.000
_cell.length_b   1.000
_cell.length_c   1.000
_cell.angle_alpha   90.00
_cell.angle_beta   90.00
_cell.angle_gamma   90.00
#
_symmetry.space_group_name_H-M   'P 1'
#
loop_
_entity.id
_entity.type
_entity.pdbx_description
1 polymer ?
#
loop_
_entity_poly.entity_id
_entity_poly.type
_entity_poly.pdbx_seq_one_letter_code
_entity_poly.pdbx_strand_id
1 'polypeptide(L)'
;MQGASDVGLIKEELDRILVCLEEWLPEGVSFLSWSYNVIPLRDRGADAYRVVITGVLRFKLFTYDFIAVAYVAMPSEDTASCVELELFISNGRRYTVRPEVVLDKCLKRLRGSY
;
A
#
# COMPACT_ATOMS: atom_id res chain seq x y z
N MET A 1 -23.63 -4.04 8.03
CA MET A 1 -22.64 -3.17 8.71
C MET A 1 -21.20 -3.67 8.58
N GLN A 2 -20.95 -4.90 8.10
CA GLN A 2 -19.59 -5.47 7.92
C GLN A 2 -18.67 -4.68 6.98
N GLY A 3 -19.14 -4.25 5.80
CA GLY A 3 -18.25 -3.63 4.79
C GLY A 3 -17.59 -2.29 5.15
N ALA A 4 -18.01 -1.62 6.24
CA ALA A 4 -17.31 -0.43 6.74
C ALA A 4 -16.07 -0.77 7.58
N SER A 5 -16.09 -1.92 8.26
CA SER A 5 -14.98 -2.44 9.07
C SER A 5 -13.85 -2.93 8.18
N ASP A 6 -14.18 -3.69 7.13
CA ASP A 6 -13.21 -4.26 6.18
C ASP A 6 -12.42 -3.18 5.44
N VAL A 7 -13.12 -2.12 5.00
CA VAL A 7 -12.50 -0.98 4.31
C VAL A 7 -11.53 -0.23 5.23
N GLY A 8 -11.81 -0.19 6.55
CA GLY A 8 -10.89 0.39 7.53
C GLY A 8 -9.58 -0.40 7.61
N LEU A 9 -9.67 -1.71 7.80
CA LEU A 9 -8.51 -2.61 7.89
C LEU A 9 -7.65 -2.59 6.63
N ILE A 10 -8.30 -2.58 5.46
CA ILE A 10 -7.60 -2.46 4.17
C ILE A 10 -6.79 -1.16 4.09
N LYS A 11 -7.36 -0.04 4.53
CA LYS A 11 -6.67 1.26 4.51
C LYS A 11 -5.50 1.28 5.48
N GLU A 12 -5.68 0.78 6.70
CA GLU A 12 -4.61 0.74 7.70
C GLU A 12 -3.42 -0.11 7.23
N GLU A 13 -3.68 -1.26 6.61
CA GLU A 13 -2.64 -2.12 6.06
C GLU A 13 -1.87 -1.42 4.91
N LEU A 14 -2.60 -0.77 4.00
CA LEU A 14 -1.99 -0.04 2.89
C LEU A 14 -1.23 1.22 3.35
N ASP A 15 -1.71 1.93 4.38
CA ASP A 15 -1.01 3.07 4.98
C ASP A 15 0.36 2.63 5.51
N ARG A 16 0.41 1.51 6.24
CA ARG A 16 1.68 0.94 6.74
C ARG A 16 2.64 0.61 5.60
N ILE A 17 2.13 -0.02 4.53
CA ILE A 17 2.93 -0.39 3.37
C ILE A 17 3.48 0.84 2.65
N LEU A 18 2.65 1.87 2.43
CA LEU A 18 3.07 3.12 1.77
C LEU A 18 4.15 3.87 2.57
N VAL A 19 4.00 3.95 3.89
CA VAL A 19 5.01 4.53 4.77
C VAL A 19 6.31 3.74 4.71
N CYS A 20 6.25 2.41 4.82
CA CYS A 20 7.43 1.55 4.73
C CYS A 20 8.06 1.54 3.33
N LEU A 21 7.30 1.85 2.28
CA LEU A 21 7.78 1.96 0.90
C LEU A 21 8.75 3.13 0.71
N GLU A 22 8.62 4.21 1.51
CA GLU A 22 9.59 5.33 1.47
C GLU A 22 11.02 4.87 1.72
N GLU A 23 11.20 3.88 2.61
CA GLU A 23 12.52 3.33 2.92
C GLU A 23 13.05 2.38 1.84
N TRP A 24 12.16 1.78 1.05
CA TRP A 24 12.54 0.86 -0.01
C TRP A 24 12.83 1.58 -1.33
N LEU A 25 12.15 2.70 -1.57
CA LEU A 25 12.33 3.51 -2.76
C LEU A 25 13.64 4.33 -2.69
N PRO A 26 14.17 4.80 -3.83
CA PRO A 26 15.41 5.57 -3.84
C PRO A 26 15.34 6.80 -2.92
N GLU A 27 16.47 7.17 -2.32
CA GLU A 27 16.55 8.27 -1.37
C GLU A 27 15.80 9.53 -1.84
N GLY A 28 15.01 10.09 -0.91
CA GLY A 28 14.25 11.31 -1.12
C GLY A 28 12.84 11.11 -1.68
N VAL A 29 12.28 9.88 -1.66
CA VAL A 29 10.83 9.66 -1.81
C VAL A 29 10.12 9.90 -0.48
N SER A 30 9.04 10.67 -0.49
CA SER A 30 8.09 10.76 0.63
C SER A 30 6.67 10.89 0.11
N PHE A 31 5.75 10.05 0.57
CA PHE A 31 4.33 10.14 0.24
C PHE A 31 3.72 11.28 1.06
N LEU A 32 3.11 12.26 0.38
CA LEU A 32 2.59 13.47 1.03
C LEU A 32 1.10 13.35 1.36
N SER A 33 0.34 12.72 0.47
CA SER A 33 -1.09 12.48 0.64
C SER A 33 -1.55 11.40 -0.32
N TRP A 34 -2.61 10.68 0.04
CA TRP A 34 -3.22 9.68 -0.82
C TRP A 34 -4.69 9.44 -0.45
N SER A 35 -5.41 8.81 -1.37
CA SER A 35 -6.80 8.42 -1.23
C SER A 35 -7.01 7.03 -1.80
N TYR A 36 -8.04 6.36 -1.31
CA TYR A 36 -8.32 4.96 -1.60
C TYR A 36 -9.67 4.80 -2.29
N ASN A 37 -9.67 4.10 -3.42
CA ASN A 37 -10.86 3.55 -4.03
C ASN A 37 -10.82 2.02 -3.92
N VAL A 38 -11.66 1.47 -3.04
CA VAL A 38 -11.69 0.04 -2.72
C VAL A 38 -12.80 -0.63 -3.52
N ILE A 39 -12.43 -1.62 -4.32
CA ILE A 39 -13.31 -2.35 -5.23
C ILE A 39 -13.33 -3.82 -4.79
N PRO A 40 -14.45 -4.34 -4.24
CA PRO A 40 -14.54 -5.75 -3.88
C PRO A 40 -14.50 -6.62 -5.14
N LEU A 41 -13.65 -7.64 -5.13
CA LEU A 41 -13.57 -8.65 -6.17
C LEU A 41 -14.51 -9.79 -5.76
N ARG A 42 -15.65 -9.92 -6.43
CA ARG A 42 -16.59 -11.02 -6.21
C ARG A 42 -16.07 -12.28 -6.88
N ASP A 43 -15.01 -12.87 -6.34
CA ASP A 43 -14.56 -14.20 -6.74
C ASP A 43 -14.85 -15.23 -5.65
N ARG A 44 -15.20 -16.43 -6.11
CA ARG A 44 -15.92 -17.47 -5.36
C ARG A 44 -15.12 -18.02 -4.16
N GLY A 45 -15.22 -17.36 -3.00
CA GLY A 45 -14.90 -17.94 -1.69
C GLY A 45 -13.75 -17.28 -0.90
N ALA A 46 -13.15 -16.20 -1.40
CA ALA A 46 -12.19 -15.40 -0.65
C ALA A 46 -12.53 -13.92 -0.76
N ASP A 47 -12.60 -13.23 0.38
CA ASP A 47 -12.82 -11.79 0.42
C ASP A 47 -11.57 -11.07 -0.09
N ALA A 48 -11.59 -10.73 -1.38
CA ALA A 48 -10.50 -10.08 -2.09
C ALA A 48 -10.93 -8.70 -2.58
N TYR A 49 -10.00 -7.77 -2.59
CA TYR A 49 -10.22 -6.38 -2.94
C TYR A 49 -9.14 -5.90 -3.87
N ARG A 50 -9.56 -5.20 -4.92
CA ARG A 50 -8.67 -4.36 -5.72
C ARG A 50 -8.77 -2.94 -5.19
N VAL A 51 -7.66 -2.36 -4.80
CA VAL A 51 -7.60 -1.00 -4.30
C VAL A 51 -6.81 -0.14 -5.26
N VAL A 52 -7.44 0.93 -5.74
CA VAL A 52 -6.75 1.98 -6.49
C VAL A 52 -6.40 3.10 -5.51
N ILE A 53 -5.10 3.35 -5.37
CA ILE A 53 -4.56 4.40 -4.53
C ILE A 53 -4.14 5.53 -5.45
N THR A 54 -4.58 6.75 -5.19
CA THR A 54 -4.11 7.94 -5.92
C THR A 54 -3.60 8.94 -4.92
N GLY A 55 -2.53 9.64 -5.27
CA GLY A 55 -1.95 10.58 -4.34
C GLY A 55 -0.78 11.35 -4.92
N VAL A 56 -0.08 12.01 -4.01
CA VAL A 56 1.04 12.88 -4.30
C VAL A 56 2.24 12.41 -3.49
N LEU A 57 3.39 12.30 -4.13
CA LEU A 57 4.67 12.05 -3.48
C LEU A 57 5.68 13.14 -3.85
N ARG A 58 6.64 13.33 -2.95
CA ARG A 58 7.84 14.12 -3.21
C ARG A 58 8.94 13.16 -3.65
N PHE A 59 9.67 13.53 -4.69
CA PHE A 59 10.95 12.91 -5.03
C PHE A 59 12.02 14.01 -5.18
N LYS A 60 12.96 14.05 -4.24
CA LYS A 60 13.93 15.15 -4.09
C LYS A 60 13.20 16.51 -3.94
N LEU A 61 13.41 17.43 -4.87
CA LEU A 61 12.82 18.78 -4.85
C LEU A 61 11.49 18.87 -5.62
N PHE A 62 11.07 17.79 -6.28
CA PHE A 62 9.89 17.79 -7.13
C PHE A 62 8.76 17.00 -6.51
N THR A 63 7.55 17.41 -6.85
CA THR A 63 6.32 16.74 -6.45
C THR A 63 5.72 16.06 -7.67
N TYR A 64 5.26 14.83 -7.49
CA TYR A 64 4.74 13.98 -8.54
C TYR A 64 3.44 13.35 -8.08
N ASP A 65 2.47 13.28 -8.99
CA ASP A 65 1.31 12.42 -8.81
C ASP A 65 1.74 10.97 -8.93
N PHE A 66 1.09 10.10 -8.15
CA PHE A 66 1.22 8.67 -8.27
C PHE A 66 -0.14 7.99 -8.30
N ILE A 67 -0.16 6.84 -8.95
CA ILE A 67 -1.27 5.89 -8.91
C ILE A 67 -0.67 4.56 -8.48
N ALA A 68 -1.26 3.91 -7.49
CA ALA A 68 -0.95 2.53 -7.17
C ALA A 68 -2.17 1.63 -7.30
N VAL A 69 -1.94 0.39 -7.68
CA VAL A 69 -2.95 -0.67 -7.70
C VAL A 69 -2.50 -1.75 -6.74
N ALA A 70 -3.29 -1.99 -5.70
CA ALA A 70 -3.04 -3.01 -4.71
C ALA A 70 -4.09 -4.11 -4.79
N TYR A 71 -3.66 -5.35 -4.61
CA TYR A 71 -4.52 -6.50 -4.39
C TYR A 71 -4.43 -6.89 -2.92
N VAL A 72 -5.57 -6.88 -2.24
CA VAL A 72 -5.67 -7.14 -0.81
C VAL A 72 -6.59 -8.33 -0.59
N ALA A 73 -6.12 -9.31 0.16
CA ALA A 73 -6.90 -10.43 0.62
C ALA A 73 -7.27 -10.25 2.10
N MET A 74 -8.49 -10.63 2.46
CA MET A 74 -8.97 -10.70 3.83
C MET A 74 -9.06 -12.18 4.24
N PRO A 75 -7.96 -12.79 4.73
CA PRO A 75 -7.96 -14.21 5.13
C PRO A 75 -8.83 -14.49 6.36
N SER A 76 -9.14 -13.47 7.17
CA SER A 76 -10.00 -13.54 8.36
C SER A 76 -10.70 -12.20 8.56
N GLU A 77 -11.80 -12.15 9.32
CA GLU A 77 -12.60 -10.92 9.54
C GLU A 77 -11.77 -9.73 10.07
N ASP A 78 -10.69 -9.99 10.82
CA ASP A 78 -9.88 -8.94 11.45
C ASP A 78 -8.50 -8.71 10.80
N THR A 79 -8.22 -9.36 9.66
CA THR A 79 -6.89 -9.28 9.04
C THR A 79 -6.99 -8.93 7.57
N ALA A 80 -6.34 -7.83 7.18
CA ALA A 80 -6.07 -7.49 5.79
C ALA A 80 -4.62 -7.83 5.44
N SER A 81 -4.40 -8.39 4.24
CA SER A 81 -3.07 -8.71 3.74
C SER A 81 -2.93 -8.25 2.30
N CYS A 82 -2.01 -7.33 2.06
CA CYS A 82 -1.70 -6.91 0.70
C CYS A 82 -0.77 -7.93 0.02
N VAL A 83 -1.25 -8.53 -1.06
CA VAL A 83 -0.56 -9.58 -1.79
C VAL A 83 0.39 -8.99 -2.83
N GLU A 84 -0.05 -7.92 -3.49
CA GLU A 84 0.68 -7.26 -4.56
C GLU A 84 0.35 -5.78 -4.59
N LEU A 85 1.35 -4.95 -4.85
CA LEU A 85 1.19 -3.52 -5.07
C LEU A 85 2.04 -3.07 -6.25
N GLU A 86 1.39 -2.43 -7.22
CA GLU A 86 2.06 -1.77 -8.33
C GLU A 86 1.95 -0.25 -8.17
N LEU A 87 3.08 0.45 -8.17
CA LEU A 87 3.16 1.90 -8.04
C LEU A 87 3.63 2.52 -9.37
N PHE A 88 2.90 3.51 -9.85
CA PHE A 88 3.18 4.30 -11.04
C PHE A 88 3.33 5.76 -10.63
N ILE A 89 4.43 6.39 -11.03
CA ILE A 89 4.72 7.79 -10.75
C ILE A 89 4.69 8.57 -12.06
N SER A 90 4.10 9.75 -12.05
CA SER A 90 3.97 10.64 -13.23
C SER A 90 5.31 11.01 -13.90
N ASN A 91 6.44 10.82 -13.22
CA ASN A 91 7.78 10.93 -13.81
C ASN A 91 8.20 9.72 -14.69
N GLY A 92 7.29 8.79 -14.96
CA GLY A 92 7.50 7.62 -15.81
C GLY A 92 8.05 6.40 -15.07
N ARG A 93 8.29 6.48 -13.76
CA ARG A 93 8.78 5.34 -12.98
C ARG A 93 7.62 4.39 -12.61
N ARG A 94 7.92 3.09 -12.65
CA ARG A 94 7.03 2.02 -12.21
C ARG A 94 7.77 1.09 -11.25
N TYR A 95 7.09 0.70 -10.19
CA TYR A 95 7.59 -0.25 -9.20
C TYR A 95 6.54 -1.33 -8.97
N THR A 96 6.93 -2.60 -9.08
CA THR A 96 6.11 -3.72 -8.64
C THR A 96 6.69 -4.22 -7.32
N VAL A 97 5.85 -4.25 -6.30
CA VAL A 97 6.24 -4.40 -4.91
C VAL A 97 5.55 -5.64 -4.35
N ARG A 98 6.33 -6.47 -3.65
CA ARG A 98 5.80 -7.53 -2.79
C ARG A 98 5.71 -6.98 -1.37
N PRO A 99 4.49 -6.67 -0.87
CA PRO A 99 4.33 -5.94 0.38
C PRO A 99 4.92 -6.67 1.60
N GLU A 100 4.88 -8.00 1.60
CA GLU A 100 5.53 -8.86 2.62
C GLU A 100 7.01 -8.51 2.82
N VAL A 101 7.74 -8.24 1.72
CA VAL A 101 9.19 -7.93 1.76
C VAL A 101 9.43 -6.52 2.27
N VAL A 102 8.53 -5.58 1.92
CA VAL A 102 8.61 -4.19 2.38
C VAL A 102 8.37 -4.10 3.87
N LEU A 103 7.30 -4.72 4.35
CA LEU A 103 6.94 -4.74 5.77
C LEU A 103 8.02 -5.42 6.61
N ASP A 104 8.56 -6.56 6.17
CA ASP A 104 9.65 -7.25 6.87
C ASP A 104 10.90 -6.40 7.04
N LYS A 105 11.29 -5.64 6.01
CA LYS A 105 12.45 -4.75 6.07
C LYS A 105 12.22 -3.58 7.02
N CYS A 106 11.02 -2.99 6.96
CA CYS A 106 10.59 -1.89 7.82
C CYS A 106 10.57 -2.31 9.30
N LEU A 107 9.96 -3.47 9.60
CA LEU A 107 9.85 -4.02 10.96
C LEU A 107 11.20 -4.44 11.55
N LYS A 108 12.13 -4.96 10.74
CA LYS A 108 13.48 -5.33 11.22
C LYS A 108 14.27 -4.14 11.77
N ARG A 109 14.03 -2.93 11.26
CA ARG A 109 14.70 -1.70 11.73
C ARG A 109 14.17 -1.24 13.09
N LEU A 110 12.87 -1.39 13.34
CA LEU A 110 12.25 -1.14 14.64
C LEU A 110 12.78 -2.11 15.71
N ARG A 111 13.08 -3.36 15.33
CA ARG A 111 13.66 -4.37 16.24
C ARG A 111 15.17 -4.22 16.46
N GLY A 112 15.89 -3.53 15.57
CA GLY A 112 17.33 -3.26 15.70
C GLY A 112 17.66 -1.98 16.48
N SER A 113 16.68 -1.33 17.09
CA SER A 113 16.82 -0.09 17.87
C SER A 113 16.84 -0.32 19.40
N TYR A 114 17.14 -1.54 19.85
CA TYR A 114 17.30 -1.91 21.28
C TYR A 114 18.70 -2.46 21.55
#